data_AF-Q3I0L5-F1
#
_entry.id   AF-Q3I0L5-F1
#
_cell.length_a   1.000
_cell.length_b   1.000
_cell.length_c   1.000
_cell.angle_alpha   90.00
_cell.angle_beta   90.00
_cell.angle_gamma   90.00
#
_symmetry.space_group_name_H-M   'P 1'
#
loop_
_entity.id
_entity.type
_entity.pdbx_description
1 polymer ?
#
loop_
_entity_poly.entity_id
_entity_poly.type
_entity_poly.pdbx_seq_one_letter_code
_entity_poly.pdbx_strand_id
1 'polypeptide(L)' 'WKENTFRVTKLEDLPQNAINYIKRIEEVLGVPVDILSTGPDRVETMILRDPFVE' A
#
# COMPACT_ATOMS: atom_id res chain seq x y z
N TRP A 1 2.46 8.04 -10.69
CA TRP A 1 3.64 8.77 -10.17
C TRP A 1 4.84 8.43 -11.06
N LYS A 2 5.96 9.14 -10.94
CA LYS A 2 7.18 8.88 -11.76
C LYS A 2 8.33 8.31 -10.94
N GLU A 3 8.26 8.51 -9.63
CA GLU A 3 9.13 7.96 -8.61
C GLU A 3 8.99 6.44 -8.51
N ASN A 4 9.99 5.77 -7.96
CA ASN A 4 9.96 4.32 -7.81
C ASN A 4 9.21 3.91 -6.53
N THR A 5 8.33 2.92 -6.63
CA THR A 5 7.68 2.29 -5.47
C THR A 5 8.17 0.86 -5.22
N PHE A 6 9.01 0.32 -6.12
CA PHE A 6 9.56 -1.02 -6.02
C PHE A 6 10.35 -1.19 -4.72
N ARG A 7 10.02 -2.25 -3.96
CA ARG A 7 10.63 -2.60 -2.66
C ARG A 7 10.40 -1.61 -1.52
N VAL A 8 9.50 -0.64 -1.68
CA VAL A 8 9.14 0.25 -0.57
C VAL A 8 8.41 -0.55 0.51
N THR A 9 8.85 -0.45 1.76
CA THR A 9 8.31 -1.23 2.90
C THR A 9 7.63 -0.37 3.96
N LYS A 10 7.56 0.94 3.75
CA LYS A 10 6.88 1.90 4.63
C LYS A 10 5.98 2.83 3.83
N LEU A 11 4.83 3.17 4.38
CA LEU A 11 3.83 3.96 3.66
C LEU A 11 4.32 5.40 3.43
N GLU A 12 5.05 5.97 4.39
CA GLU A 12 5.62 7.33 4.29
C GLU A 12 6.69 7.49 3.20
N ASP A 13 7.28 6.38 2.75
CA ASP A 13 8.27 6.37 1.68
C ASP A 13 7.62 6.31 0.28
N LEU A 14 6.29 6.11 0.21
CA LEU A 14 5.57 6.13 -1.06
C LEU A 14 5.35 7.56 -1.56
N PRO A 15 5.37 7.78 -2.89
CA PRO A 15 4.97 9.06 -3.47
C PRO A 15 3.55 9.42 -3.06
N GLN A 16 3.31 10.69 -2.71
CA GLN A 16 1.99 11.14 -2.27
C GLN A 16 0.87 10.82 -3.29
N ASN A 17 1.18 10.91 -4.58
CA ASN A 17 0.24 10.55 -5.64
C ASN A 17 -0.10 9.05 -5.68
N ALA A 18 0.79 8.17 -5.19
CA ALA A 18 0.51 6.75 -5.03
C ALA A 18 -0.44 6.49 -3.87
N ILE A 19 -0.20 7.15 -2.74
CA ILE A 19 -1.07 7.09 -1.58
C ILE A 19 -2.48 7.59 -1.95
N ASN A 20 -2.57 8.71 -2.69
CA ASN A 20 -3.86 9.25 -3.14
C ASN A 20 -4.59 8.29 -4.10
N TYR A 21 -3.86 7.57 -4.94
CA TYR A 21 -4.45 6.56 -5.84
C TYR A 21 -5.05 5.39 -5.06
N ILE A 22 -4.35 4.89 -4.04
CA ILE A 22 -4.85 3.84 -3.14
C ILE A 22 -6.13 4.32 -2.43
N LYS A 23 -6.09 5.51 -1.83
CA LYS A 23 -7.28 6.11 -1.17
C LYS A 23 -8.47 6.22 -2.11
N ARG A 24 -8.23 6.58 -3.37
CA ARG A 24 -9.31 6.67 -4.35
C ARG A 24 -9.93 5.31 -4.67
N ILE A 25 -9.14 4.23 -4.68
CA ILE A 25 -9.66 2.87 -4.83
C ILE A 25 -10.55 2.51 -3.65
N GLU A 26 -10.10 2.79 -2.42
CA GLU A 26 -10.88 2.54 -1.19
C GLU A 26 -12.22 3.28 -1.21
N GLU A 27 -12.23 4.56 -1.59
CA GLU A 27 -13.45 5.37 -1.71
C GLU A 27 -14.44 4.80 -2.73
N VAL A 28 -13.95 4.33 -3.89
CA VAL A 28 -14.80 3.82 -4.98
C VAL A 28 -15.40 2.47 -4.61
N LEU A 29 -14.63 1.60 -3.94
CA LEU A 29 -15.08 0.24 -3.61
C LEU A 29 -15.76 0.16 -2.23
N GLY A 30 -15.58 1.16 -1.38
CA GLY A 30 -16.13 1.17 -0.02
C GLY A 30 -15.47 0.17 0.92
N VAL A 31 -14.25 -0.29 0.61
CA VAL A 31 -13.48 -1.25 1.41
C VAL A 31 -12.01 -0.79 1.53
N PRO A 32 -11.33 -1.08 2.66
CA PRO A 32 -9.95 -0.66 2.86
C PRO A 32 -8.94 -1.53 2.09
N VAL A 33 -7.77 -0.98 1.82
CA VAL A 33 -6.59 -1.70 1.35
C VAL A 33 -5.72 -2.03 2.57
N ASP A 34 -5.88 -3.23 3.11
CA ASP A 34 -5.21 -3.65 4.35
C ASP A 34 -3.77 -4.15 4.12
N ILE A 35 -3.44 -4.60 2.90
CA ILE A 35 -2.13 -5.15 2.53
C ILE A 35 -1.69 -4.56 1.18
N LEU A 36 -0.44 -4.11 1.11
CA LEU A 36 0.16 -3.53 -0.10
C LEU A 36 1.51 -4.19 -0.41
N SER A 37 1.59 -4.91 -1.53
CA SER A 37 2.84 -5.49 -2.03
C SER A 37 3.51 -4.55 -3.03
N THR A 38 4.82 -4.36 -2.90
CA THR A 38 5.64 -3.48 -3.73
C THR A 38 6.76 -4.21 -4.49
N GLY A 39 6.77 -5.55 -4.43
CA GLY A 39 7.73 -6.36 -5.15
C GLY A 39 7.58 -7.86 -4.89
N PRO A 40 8.41 -8.70 -5.54
CA PRO A 40 8.30 -10.15 -5.48
C PRO A 40 8.77 -10.79 -4.17
N ASP A 41 9.59 -10.11 -3.36
CA ASP A 41 10.06 -10.67 -2.08
C ASP A 41 8.96 -10.57 -1.01
N ARG A 42 8.93 -11.54 -0.08
CA ARG A 42 7.99 -11.55 1.05
C ARG A 42 8.11 -10.30 1.91
N VAL A 43 9.33 -9.76 2.08
CA VAL A 43 9.55 -8.56 2.89
C VAL A 43 9.10 -7.27 2.18
N GLU A 44 8.85 -7.32 0.87
CA GLU A 44 8.37 -6.20 0.04
C GLU A 44 6.84 -6.09 0.11
N THR A 45 6.29 -6.22 1.32
CA THR A 45 4.85 -6.17 1.62
C THR A 45 4.60 -5.38 2.90
N MET A 46 3.75 -4.36 2.81
CA MET A 46 3.24 -3.61 3.95
C MET A 46 1.92 -4.22 4.43
N ILE A 47 1.85 -4.60 5.70
CA ILE A 47 0.62 -5.00 6.38
C ILE A 47 0.14 -3.77 7.15
N LEU A 48 -0.85 -3.06 6.61
CA LEU A 48 -1.44 -1.86 7.22
C LEU A 48 -2.43 -2.24 8.32
N ARG A 49 -3.15 -3.34 8.10
CA ARG A 49 -3.99 -4.01 9.09
C ARG A 49 -3.79 -5.52 8.95
N ASP A 50 -3.41 -6.16 10.05
CA ASP A 50 -3.25 -7.62 10.07
C ASP A 50 -4.63 -8.29 10.09
N PRO A 51 -4.95 -9.18 9.13
CA PRO A 51 -6.25 -9.84 9.07
C PRO A 51 -6.51 -10.83 10.22
N PHE A 52 -5.49 -11.18 11.02
CA PHE A 52 -5.60 -12.12 12.13
C PHE A 52 -5.51 -11.46 13.52
N VAL A 53 -5.29 -10.14 13.59
CA VAL A 53 -5.27 -9.39 14.85
C VAL A 53 -6.63 -8.75 15.06
N GLU A 54 -7.23 -8.99 16.24
CA GLU A 54 -8.49 -8.35 16.68
C GLU A 54 -8.36 -6.82 16.83
#